data_AF-A0A1R1E4Z0-F1
#
_entry.id   AF-A0A1R1E4Z0-F1
#
_cell.length_a   1.000
_cell.length_b   1.000
_cell.length_c   1.000
_cell.angle_alpha   90.00
_cell.angle_beta   90.00
_cell.angle_gamma   90.00
#
_symmetry.space_group_name_H-M   'P 1'
#
loop_
_entity.id
_entity.type
_entity.pdbx_description
1 polymer ?
#
loop_
_entity_poly.entity_id
_entity_poly.type
_entity_poly.pdbx_seq_one_letter_code
_entity_poly.pdbx_strand_id
1 'polypeptide(L)'
;MENVPGNYEGRAVIQQFRLKQQLTDTSRTVGDVRTVIDGQQRLTTLSILLKVLCLKNNSLKKFVDKRFDDESNVLKHSHNDIEAYNTIMDLNSIQTTNRKHIISFAYQYFVDNLDPGKIDFDIVCHAILFVGIDLASDEDEQQIFDTINSLGVRLTTAELLKNYFLGRNDIVEYEKYWLNVFEKDDETKEYWDRDVTTGRLKRTFIDLFFFSFLQIKIQDSTFKVNTDDKLAFSKVDKLFDSYKRYIKDYCGGDN
;
A
#
# COMPACT_ATOMS: atom_id res chain seq x y z
N MET A 1 50.43 -5.46 6.34
CA MET A 1 49.59 -4.43 6.97
C MET A 1 49.05 -3.55 5.87
N GLU A 2 47.77 -3.71 5.53
CA GLU A 2 46.97 -2.64 4.93
C GLU A 2 45.52 -3.02 5.18
N ASN A 3 44.98 -2.45 6.26
CA ASN A 3 43.55 -2.46 6.55
C ASN A 3 42.91 -1.41 5.64
N VAL A 4 42.08 -1.87 4.70
CA VAL A 4 41.10 -1.00 4.06
C VAL A 4 39.82 -1.09 4.90
N PRO A 5 39.39 -0.02 5.59
CA PRO A 5 38.11 -0.04 6.28
C PRO A 5 37.00 0.01 5.24
N GLY A 6 36.26 -1.10 5.11
CA GLY A 6 35.01 -1.13 4.37
C GLY A 6 34.02 -0.22 5.05
N ASN A 7 33.83 0.97 4.48
CA ASN A 7 32.83 1.93 4.92
C ASN A 7 31.45 1.41 4.50
N TYR A 8 30.86 0.52 5.30
CA TYR A 8 29.45 0.19 5.19
C TYR A 8 28.64 1.35 5.75
N GLU A 9 28.40 2.36 4.92
CA GLU A 9 27.31 3.30 5.15
C GLU A 9 26.00 2.49 5.13
N GLY A 10 25.57 2.05 6.32
CA GLY A 10 24.32 1.34 6.53
C GLY A 10 23.17 2.25 6.12
N ARG A 11 22.67 2.09 4.90
CA ARG A 11 21.41 2.69 4.48
C ARG A 11 20.31 2.06 5.31
N ALA A 12 19.83 2.77 6.32
CA ALA A 12 18.64 2.36 7.07
C ALA A 12 17.49 2.18 6.07
N VAL A 13 16.84 1.02 6.11
CA VAL A 13 15.64 0.75 5.31
C VAL A 13 14.47 1.36 6.07
N ILE A 14 14.02 2.52 5.62
CA ILE A 14 12.86 3.18 6.20
C ILE A 14 11.60 2.47 5.71
N GLN A 15 10.83 1.93 6.65
CA GLN A 15 9.52 1.34 6.39
C GLN A 15 8.44 2.20 7.03
N GLN A 16 7.52 2.70 6.21
CA GLN A 16 6.40 3.51 6.66
C GLN A 16 5.17 2.62 6.81
N PHE A 17 4.47 2.77 7.94
CA PHE A 17 3.21 2.09 8.21
C PHE A 17 2.22 3.07 8.81
N ARG A 18 0.95 2.89 8.47
CA ARG A 18 -0.12 3.71 9.05
C ARG A 18 -0.96 2.89 9.98
N LEU A 19 -1.21 3.46 11.14
CA LEU A 19 -1.96 2.85 12.21
C LEU A 19 -3.13 3.79 12.55
N LYS A 20 -4.35 3.26 12.62
CA LYS A 20 -5.47 3.99 13.20
C LYS A 20 -5.88 3.31 14.48
N GLN A 21 -5.97 4.10 15.55
CA GLN A 21 -6.37 3.60 16.84
C GLN A 21 -7.83 3.15 16.80
N GLN A 22 -8.08 1.94 17.27
CA GLN A 22 -9.43 1.49 17.57
C GLN A 22 -9.78 1.91 18.99
N LEU A 23 -11.04 2.33 19.19
CA LEU A 23 -11.59 2.50 20.53
C LEU A 23 -11.45 1.17 21.28
N THR A 24 -10.65 1.17 22.34
CA THR A 24 -10.43 0.01 23.19
C THR A 24 -11.13 0.22 24.52
N ASP A 25 -11.91 -0.78 24.95
CA ASP A 25 -12.46 -0.79 26.31
C ASP A 25 -11.33 -0.88 27.33
N THR A 26 -11.42 -0.10 28.40
CA THR A 26 -10.50 -0.04 29.55
C THR A 26 -10.33 -1.37 30.31
N SER A 27 -10.97 -2.46 29.86
CA SER A 27 -10.93 -3.79 30.48
C SER A 27 -9.95 -4.77 29.82
N ARG A 28 -9.31 -4.43 28.70
CA ARG A 28 -8.32 -5.31 28.04
C ARG A 28 -6.91 -5.06 28.56
N THR A 29 -6.21 -6.13 28.94
CA THR A 29 -4.80 -6.17 29.36
C THR A 29 -3.81 -5.94 28.21
N VAL A 30 -4.27 -6.09 26.97
CA VAL A 30 -3.51 -5.83 25.75
C VAL A 30 -3.66 -4.34 25.42
N GLY A 31 -2.54 -3.64 25.19
CA GLY A 31 -2.52 -2.18 24.92
C GLY A 31 -3.30 -1.74 23.67
N ASP A 32 -3.14 -0.48 23.28
CA ASP A 32 -3.84 0.15 22.15
C ASP A 32 -3.89 -0.75 20.90
N VAL A 33 -5.08 -1.21 20.54
CA VAL A 33 -5.30 -1.94 19.27
C VAL A 33 -5.36 -0.93 18.14
N ARG A 34 -4.55 -1.15 17.10
CA ARG A 34 -4.52 -0.28 15.92
C ARG A 34 -4.80 -1.07 14.65
N THR A 35 -5.64 -0.52 13.78
CA THR A 35 -5.84 -1.00 12.42
C THR A 35 -4.65 -0.53 11.58
N VAL A 36 -3.92 -1.46 10.96
CA VAL A 36 -2.93 -1.11 9.94
C VAL A 36 -3.66 -0.73 8.67
N ILE A 37 -3.57 0.54 8.25
CA ILE A 37 -4.23 1.03 7.03
C ILE A 37 -3.37 0.77 5.81
N ASP A 38 -2.05 0.94 5.95
CA ASP A 38 -1.09 0.80 4.87
C ASP A 38 0.22 0.15 5.34
N GLY A 39 0.87 -0.55 4.41
CA GLY A 39 2.08 -1.34 4.59
C GLY A 39 1.82 -2.73 5.17
N GLN A 40 0.57 -3.21 5.18
CA GLN A 40 0.23 -4.57 5.61
C GLN A 40 1.11 -5.63 4.94
N GLN A 41 1.28 -5.56 3.61
CA GLN A 41 2.10 -6.53 2.87
C GLN A 41 3.57 -6.51 3.33
N ARG A 42 4.17 -5.33 3.51
CA ARG A 42 5.58 -5.19 3.95
C ARG A 42 5.77 -5.70 5.39
N LEU A 43 4.83 -5.43 6.30
CA LEU A 43 4.84 -6.01 7.66
C LEU A 43 4.74 -7.53 7.63
N THR A 44 3.86 -8.07 6.78
CA THR A 44 3.70 -9.51 6.60
C THR A 44 5.00 -10.16 6.15
N THR A 45 5.60 -9.62 5.09
CA THR A 45 6.85 -10.13 4.52
C THR A 45 7.98 -10.06 5.54
N LEU A 46 8.09 -8.94 6.27
CA LEU A 46 9.11 -8.77 7.31
C LEU A 46 8.90 -9.75 8.47
N SER A 47 7.66 -9.95 8.91
CA SER A 47 7.34 -10.92 9.96
C SER A 47 7.76 -12.34 9.56
N ILE A 48 7.45 -12.75 8.33
CA ILE A 48 7.86 -14.05 7.78
C ILE A 48 9.39 -14.15 7.69
N LEU A 49 10.07 -13.11 7.22
CA LEU A 49 11.54 -13.05 7.15
C LEU A 49 12.16 -13.30 8.53
N LEU A 50 11.73 -12.55 9.54
CA LEU A 50 12.21 -12.66 10.91
C LEU A 50 11.91 -14.04 11.52
N LYS A 51 10.71 -14.59 11.24
CA LYS A 51 10.34 -15.94 11.69
C LYS A 51 11.30 -17.00 11.11
N VAL A 52 11.60 -16.94 9.82
CA VAL A 52 12.50 -17.91 9.16
C VAL A 52 13.94 -17.78 9.69
N LEU A 53 14.42 -16.56 9.93
CA LEU A 53 15.71 -16.32 10.58
C LEU A 53 15.79 -17.01 11.95
N CYS A 54 14.76 -16.85 12.79
CA CYS A 54 14.73 -17.50 14.09
C CYS A 54 14.63 -19.03 14.01
N LEU A 55 13.92 -19.57 13.02
CA LEU A 55 13.84 -21.01 12.78
C LEU A 55 15.20 -21.59 12.37
N LYS A 56 15.96 -20.90 11.50
CA LYS A 56 17.29 -21.35 11.07
C LYS A 56 18.35 -21.24 12.17
N ASN A 57 18.25 -20.24 13.04
CA ASN A 57 19.21 -19.99 14.13
C ASN A 57 18.82 -20.66 15.46
N ASN A 58 17.74 -21.46 15.50
CA ASN A 58 17.18 -22.02 16.73
C ASN A 58 16.94 -20.98 17.84
N SER A 59 16.60 -19.75 17.46
CA SER A 59 16.47 -18.60 18.36
C SER A 59 15.01 -18.15 18.50
N LEU A 60 14.06 -19.08 18.46
CA LEU A 60 12.62 -18.80 18.46
C LEU A 60 12.16 -17.97 19.66
N LYS A 61 12.86 -18.08 20.80
CA LYS A 61 12.58 -17.25 21.97
C LYS A 61 12.64 -15.74 21.66
N LYS A 62 13.60 -15.30 20.83
CA LYS A 62 13.70 -13.89 20.39
C LYS A 62 12.47 -13.41 19.63
N PHE A 63 11.79 -14.31 18.92
CA PHE A 63 10.58 -14.01 18.17
C PHE A 63 9.33 -14.03 19.08
N VAL A 64 9.28 -14.96 20.02
CA VAL A 64 8.17 -15.08 20.99
C VAL A 64 8.17 -13.93 21.98
N ASP A 65 9.34 -13.47 22.44
CA ASP A 65 9.49 -12.29 23.30
C ASP A 65 9.01 -10.98 22.65
N LYS A 66 8.68 -11.01 21.35
CA LYS A 66 8.09 -9.90 20.59
C LYS A 66 6.59 -10.05 20.36
N ARG A 67 5.95 -11.15 20.80
CA ARG A 67 4.49 -11.34 20.79
C ARG A 67 3.84 -10.56 21.94
N PHE A 68 2.52 -10.43 21.89
CA PHE A 68 1.75 -9.88 23.01
C PHE A 68 1.82 -10.84 24.21
N ASP A 69 1.61 -10.30 25.42
CA ASP A 69 1.59 -11.07 26.68
C ASP A 69 0.54 -12.19 26.71
N ASP A 70 -0.45 -12.15 25.81
CA ASP A 70 -1.49 -13.18 25.64
C ASP A 70 -1.10 -14.28 24.61
N GLU A 71 0.18 -14.38 24.26
CA GLU A 71 0.75 -15.26 23.22
C GLU A 71 0.20 -15.03 21.81
N SER A 72 -0.65 -14.02 21.62
CA SER A 72 -1.25 -13.72 20.33
C SER A 72 -0.24 -13.06 19.38
N ASN A 73 -0.43 -13.30 18.09
CA ASN A 73 0.40 -12.71 17.05
C ASN A 73 0.23 -11.19 17.02
N VAL A 74 1.36 -10.47 16.91
CA VAL A 74 1.41 -8.99 16.83
C VAL A 74 0.58 -8.46 15.67
N LEU A 75 0.54 -9.21 14.55
CA LEU A 75 -0.20 -8.87 13.35
C LEU A 75 -1.38 -9.82 13.19
N LYS A 76 -2.58 -9.25 13.09
CA LYS A 76 -3.81 -9.97 12.75
C LYS A 76 -4.16 -9.73 11.29
N HIS A 77 -4.23 -10.81 10.53
CA HIS A 77 -4.48 -10.79 9.09
C HIS A 77 -5.96 -10.88 8.72
N SER A 78 -6.25 -10.61 7.44
CA SER A 78 -7.58 -10.79 6.86
C SER A 78 -8.05 -12.24 6.99
N HIS A 79 -9.36 -12.49 6.89
CA HIS A 79 -9.93 -13.83 7.00
C HIS A 79 -9.30 -14.84 6.02
N ASN A 80 -8.88 -14.40 4.84
CA ASN A 80 -8.27 -15.27 3.83
C ASN A 80 -6.82 -15.62 4.15
N ASP A 81 -6.09 -14.71 4.81
CA ASP A 81 -4.66 -14.82 5.04
C ASP A 81 -4.32 -15.37 6.43
N ILE A 82 -5.24 -15.24 7.40
CA ILE A 82 -5.00 -15.48 8.82
C ILE A 82 -4.59 -16.93 9.13
N GLU A 83 -5.21 -17.91 8.48
CA GLU A 83 -4.91 -19.33 8.72
C GLU A 83 -3.50 -19.67 8.26
N ALA A 84 -3.15 -19.31 7.02
CA ALA A 84 -1.83 -19.55 6.44
C ALA A 84 -0.74 -18.80 7.23
N TYR A 85 -1.02 -17.56 7.63
CA TYR A 85 -0.10 -16.74 8.42
C TYR A 85 0.15 -17.34 9.81
N ASN A 86 -0.91 -17.63 10.57
CA ASN A 86 -0.78 -18.20 11.92
C ASN A 86 -0.07 -19.55 11.89
N THR A 87 -0.40 -20.41 10.92
CA THR A 87 0.28 -21.69 10.71
C THR A 87 1.79 -21.52 10.62
N ILE A 88 2.27 -20.55 9.84
CA ILE A 88 3.72 -20.26 9.70
C ILE A 88 4.29 -19.66 10.99
N MET A 89 3.55 -18.76 11.64
CA MET A 89 4.02 -18.09 12.84
C MET A 89 4.16 -19.04 14.03
N ASP A 90 3.38 -20.11 14.07
CA ASP A 90 3.38 -21.10 15.15
C ASP A 90 4.32 -22.29 14.89
N LEU A 91 5.05 -22.30 13.76
CA LEU A 91 6.07 -23.32 13.49
C LEU A 91 7.21 -23.28 14.52
N ASN A 92 7.59 -24.45 15.03
CA ASN A 92 8.74 -24.63 15.93
C ASN A 92 9.99 -25.14 15.22
N SER A 93 9.86 -25.59 13.97
CA SER A 93 10.95 -26.06 13.14
C SER A 93 10.64 -25.79 11.66
N ILE A 94 11.67 -25.80 10.81
CA ILE A 94 11.49 -25.62 9.37
C ILE A 94 10.70 -26.80 8.81
N GLN A 95 9.55 -26.51 8.24
CA GLN A 95 8.71 -27.48 7.55
C GLN A 95 8.54 -27.06 6.09
N THR A 96 8.45 -28.04 5.19
CA THR A 96 8.05 -27.81 3.80
C THR A 96 6.56 -27.51 3.73
N THR A 97 6.21 -26.38 3.13
CA THR A 97 4.80 -26.02 2.94
C THR A 97 4.29 -26.49 1.58
N ASN A 98 2.98 -26.69 1.48
CA ASN A 98 2.30 -27.13 0.26
C ASN A 98 2.21 -26.03 -0.83
N ARG A 99 2.84 -24.86 -0.65
CA ARG A 99 2.88 -23.72 -1.59
C ARG A 99 1.50 -23.39 -2.19
N LYS A 100 0.43 -23.48 -1.40
CA LYS A 100 -0.94 -23.19 -1.88
C LYS A 100 -1.33 -21.73 -1.76
N HIS A 101 -0.71 -21.01 -0.82
CA HIS A 101 -1.05 -19.63 -0.47
C HIS A 101 0.15 -18.70 -0.65
N ILE A 102 -0.08 -17.42 -0.96
CA ILE A 102 1.02 -16.45 -1.21
C ILE A 102 1.95 -16.30 0.01
N ILE A 103 1.39 -16.38 1.22
CA ILE A 103 2.15 -16.39 2.48
C ILE A 103 3.06 -17.64 2.56
N SER A 104 2.54 -18.81 2.17
CA SER A 104 3.33 -20.05 2.12
C SER A 104 4.44 -19.99 1.07
N PHE A 105 4.19 -19.35 -0.09
CA PHE A 105 5.22 -19.07 -1.07
C PHE A 105 6.32 -18.17 -0.52
N ALA A 106 5.96 -17.07 0.14
CA ALA A 106 6.91 -16.15 0.76
C ALA A 106 7.77 -16.86 1.82
N TYR A 107 7.14 -17.64 2.70
CA TYR A 107 7.86 -18.45 3.69
C TYR A 107 8.84 -19.41 3.02
N GLN A 108 8.39 -20.18 2.03
CA GLN A 108 9.25 -21.15 1.37
C GLN A 108 10.40 -20.49 0.63
N TYR A 109 10.15 -19.33 -0.01
CA TYR A 109 11.19 -18.54 -0.63
C TYR A 109 12.30 -18.15 0.36
N PHE A 110 11.94 -17.68 1.56
CA PHE A 110 12.94 -17.37 2.59
C PHE A 110 13.62 -18.61 3.14
N VAL A 111 12.91 -19.73 3.33
CA VAL A 111 13.55 -20.99 3.73
C VAL A 111 14.61 -21.41 2.70
N ASP A 112 14.32 -21.29 1.42
CA ASP A 112 15.20 -21.72 0.33
C ASP A 112 16.41 -20.78 0.14
N ASN A 113 16.21 -19.46 0.29
CA ASN A 113 17.21 -18.45 -0.12
C ASN A 113 17.96 -17.77 1.03
N LEU A 114 17.46 -17.84 2.26
CA LEU A 114 18.02 -17.07 3.37
C LEU A 114 19.20 -17.79 4.00
N ASP A 115 20.36 -17.13 4.03
CA ASP A 115 21.59 -17.62 4.65
C ASP A 115 21.83 -16.91 6.00
N PRO A 116 21.68 -17.60 7.15
CA PRO A 116 21.88 -16.99 8.46
C PRO A 116 23.32 -16.54 8.74
N GLY A 117 24.30 -17.04 7.98
CA GLY A 117 25.68 -16.58 8.08
C GLY A 117 25.91 -15.20 7.47
N LYS A 118 24.97 -14.72 6.64
CA LYS A 118 25.05 -13.42 5.96
C LYS A 118 24.09 -12.38 6.50
N ILE A 119 22.94 -12.83 7.03
CA ILE A 119 21.87 -11.95 7.52
C ILE A 119 21.48 -12.46 8.91
N ASP A 120 21.63 -11.59 9.90
CA ASP A 120 21.24 -11.87 11.29
C ASP A 120 19.97 -11.11 11.68
N PHE A 121 19.19 -11.71 12.58
CA PHE A 121 17.96 -11.14 13.11
C PHE A 121 18.16 -9.75 13.70
N ASP A 122 19.18 -9.57 14.54
CA ASP A 122 19.43 -8.31 15.23
C ASP A 122 19.85 -7.24 14.22
N ILE A 123 20.67 -7.59 13.22
CA ILE A 123 21.06 -6.65 12.15
C ILE A 123 19.82 -6.15 11.40
N VAL A 124 18.90 -7.05 11.02
CA VAL A 124 17.66 -6.66 10.34
C VAL A 124 16.81 -5.73 11.22
N CYS A 125 16.66 -6.04 12.51
CA CYS A 125 15.90 -5.19 13.43
C CYS A 125 16.52 -3.81 13.63
N HIS A 126 17.86 -3.69 13.66
CA HIS A 126 18.53 -2.38 13.82
C HIS A 126 18.61 -1.59 12.51
N ALA A 127 18.61 -2.27 11.36
CA ALA A 127 18.68 -1.63 10.05
C ALA A 127 17.34 -1.07 9.56
N ILE A 128 16.23 -1.46 10.19
CA ILE A 128 14.89 -1.04 9.79
C ILE A 128 14.39 0.08 10.72
N LEU A 129 14.05 1.22 10.13
CA LEU A 129 13.38 2.31 10.83
C LEU A 129 11.89 2.25 10.53
N PHE A 130 11.07 2.11 11.57
CA PHE A 130 9.62 2.20 11.47
C PHE A 130 9.17 3.64 11.66
N VAL A 131 8.42 4.16 10.69
CA VAL A 131 7.69 5.43 10.85
C VAL A 131 6.22 5.09 10.92
N GLY A 132 5.66 5.18 12.13
CA GLY A 132 4.23 5.06 12.37
C GLY A 132 3.57 6.43 12.25
N ILE A 133 2.49 6.52 11.47
CA ILE A 133 1.62 7.69 11.45
C ILE A 133 0.30 7.28 12.07
N ASP A 134 -0.02 7.93 13.19
CA ASP A 134 -1.27 7.71 13.92
C ASP A 134 -2.34 8.65 13.41
N LEU A 135 -3.47 8.07 13.05
CA LEU A 135 -4.65 8.83 12.65
C LEU A 135 -5.64 8.95 13.80
N ALA A 136 -6.14 10.17 14.00
CA ALA A 136 -7.26 10.42 14.88
C ALA A 136 -8.54 9.78 14.33
N SER A 137 -9.52 9.55 15.19
CA SER A 137 -10.77 8.86 14.82
C SER A 137 -11.59 9.59 13.75
N ASP A 138 -11.43 10.91 13.66
CA ASP A 138 -12.11 11.82 12.73
C ASP A 138 -11.31 12.11 11.45
N GLU A 139 -10.08 11.60 11.34
CA GLU A 139 -9.28 11.74 10.12
C GLU A 139 -9.69 10.70 9.06
N ASP A 140 -9.83 11.18 7.82
CA ASP A 140 -10.13 10.35 6.65
C ASP A 140 -8.87 9.60 6.19
N GLU A 141 -8.87 8.30 6.45
CA GLU A 141 -7.81 7.36 6.10
C GLU A 141 -7.49 7.37 4.61
N GLN A 142 -8.51 7.55 3.76
CA GLN A 142 -8.41 7.49 2.32
C GLN A 142 -7.71 8.73 1.76
N GLN A 143 -8.09 9.93 2.21
CA GLN A 143 -7.46 11.18 1.80
C GLN A 143 -5.97 11.22 2.14
N ILE A 144 -5.63 10.64 3.29
CA ILE A 144 -4.29 10.57 3.81
C ILE A 144 -3.46 9.51 3.04
N PHE A 145 -4.07 8.37 2.68
CA PHE A 145 -3.46 7.37 1.78
C PHE A 145 -3.12 7.97 0.41
N ASP A 146 -4.06 8.71 -0.19
CA ASP A 146 -3.86 9.39 -1.48
C ASP A 146 -2.69 10.40 -1.40
N THR A 147 -2.59 11.11 -0.28
CA THR A 147 -1.54 12.12 -0.06
C THR A 147 -0.13 11.52 0.03
N ILE A 148 0.06 10.37 0.70
CA ILE A 148 1.41 9.76 0.77
C ILE A 148 1.74 8.91 -0.45
N ASN A 149 0.77 8.25 -1.10
CA ASN A 149 1.03 7.60 -2.38
C ASN A 149 1.40 8.60 -3.47
N SER A 150 0.98 9.86 -3.36
CA SER A 150 1.47 10.95 -4.22
C SER A 150 2.96 11.28 -4.01
N LEU A 151 3.57 10.84 -2.90
CA LEU A 151 5.00 11.02 -2.56
C LEU A 151 5.87 9.78 -2.89
N GLY A 152 5.26 8.63 -3.22
CA GLY A 152 5.92 7.36 -3.57
C GLY A 152 5.88 7.02 -5.07
N VAL A 153 5.59 5.74 -5.41
CA VAL A 153 5.21 5.38 -6.80
C VAL A 153 3.92 6.12 -7.09
N ARG A 154 4.01 7.12 -7.96
CA ARG A 154 2.91 8.04 -8.23
C ARG A 154 1.75 7.26 -8.83
N LEU A 155 0.68 7.08 -8.05
CA LEU A 155 -0.60 6.65 -8.59
C LEU A 155 -0.99 7.62 -9.71
N THR A 156 -1.42 7.05 -10.83
CA THR A 156 -1.99 7.80 -11.95
C THR A 156 -3.23 8.55 -11.47
N THR A 157 -3.58 9.63 -12.16
CA THR A 157 -4.85 10.33 -11.88
C THR A 157 -6.03 9.41 -12.09
N ALA A 158 -5.93 8.47 -13.03
CA ALA A 158 -6.91 7.41 -13.24
C ALA A 158 -7.14 6.55 -12.00
N GLU A 159 -6.08 6.04 -11.36
CA GLU A 159 -6.20 5.24 -10.14
C GLU A 159 -6.79 6.03 -8.97
N LEU A 160 -6.41 7.30 -8.84
CA LEU A 160 -7.01 8.19 -7.83
C LEU A 160 -8.51 8.41 -8.08
N LEU A 161 -8.91 8.62 -9.34
CA LEU A 161 -10.32 8.76 -9.71
C LEU A 161 -11.10 7.46 -9.50
N LYS A 162 -10.51 6.31 -9.85
CA LYS A 162 -11.08 4.98 -9.61
C LYS A 162 -11.41 4.82 -8.12
N ASN A 163 -10.43 5.07 -7.26
CA ASN A 163 -10.59 4.96 -5.80
C ASN A 163 -11.60 5.98 -5.25
N TYR A 164 -11.69 7.16 -5.85
CA TYR A 164 -12.63 8.20 -5.45
C TYR A 164 -14.09 7.83 -5.77
N PHE A 165 -14.35 7.23 -6.93
CA PHE A 165 -15.71 6.91 -7.38
C PHE A 165 -16.20 5.52 -6.97
N LEU A 166 -15.28 4.57 -6.74
CA LEU A 166 -15.63 3.16 -6.59
C LEU A 166 -15.03 2.63 -5.30
N GLY A 167 -15.89 2.43 -4.30
CA GLY A 167 -15.55 1.77 -3.06
C GLY A 167 -15.46 0.25 -3.21
N ARG A 168 -15.01 -0.43 -2.15
CA ARG A 168 -14.82 -1.90 -2.14
C ARG A 168 -16.11 -2.70 -2.39
N ASN A 169 -17.28 -2.11 -2.17
CA ASN A 169 -18.58 -2.77 -2.30
C ASN A 169 -19.28 -2.48 -3.64
N ASP A 170 -18.73 -1.59 -4.48
CA ASP A 170 -19.36 -1.10 -5.71
C ASP A 170 -18.94 -1.94 -6.92
N ILE A 171 -19.06 -3.27 -6.78
CA ILE A 171 -18.55 -4.25 -7.76
C ILE A 171 -19.27 -4.09 -9.10
N VAL A 172 -20.58 -3.84 -9.08
CA VAL A 172 -21.41 -3.72 -10.29
C VAL A 172 -21.01 -2.47 -11.08
N GLU A 173 -20.83 -1.35 -10.39
CA GLU A 173 -20.40 -0.06 -10.95
C GLU A 173 -18.96 -0.16 -11.45
N TYR A 174 -18.09 -0.85 -10.72
CA TYR A 174 -16.72 -1.14 -11.14
C TYR A 174 -16.68 -1.94 -12.44
N GLU A 175 -17.42 -3.05 -12.51
CA GLU A 175 -17.47 -3.87 -13.73
C GLU A 175 -18.01 -3.06 -14.91
N LYS A 176 -19.09 -2.31 -14.69
CA LYS A 176 -19.77 -1.55 -15.74
C LYS A 176 -18.96 -0.38 -16.27
N TYR A 177 -18.41 0.46 -15.38
CA TYR A 177 -17.84 1.75 -15.77
C TYR A 177 -16.31 1.74 -15.84
N TRP A 178 -15.64 0.82 -15.14
CA TRP A 178 -14.18 0.78 -15.08
C TRP A 178 -13.60 -0.44 -15.81
N LEU A 179 -13.94 -1.65 -15.36
CA LEU A 179 -13.36 -2.88 -15.86
C LEU A 179 -13.53 -3.01 -17.38
N ASN A 180 -14.76 -2.87 -17.87
CA ASN A 180 -15.06 -3.04 -19.30
C ASN A 180 -14.37 -2.02 -20.23
N VAL A 181 -13.91 -0.89 -19.69
CA VAL A 181 -13.32 0.21 -20.49
C VAL A 181 -11.80 0.23 -20.37
N PHE A 182 -11.27 0.07 -19.16
CA PHE A 182 -9.86 0.28 -18.85
C PHE A 182 -9.09 -1.01 -18.55
N GLU A 183 -9.78 -2.08 -18.14
CA GLU A 183 -9.14 -3.28 -17.58
C GLU A 183 -9.72 -4.61 -18.09
N LYS A 184 -10.39 -4.59 -19.25
CA LYS A 184 -11.18 -5.72 -19.77
C LYS A 184 -10.32 -6.98 -20.00
N ASP A 185 -9.12 -6.77 -20.53
CA ASP A 185 -8.12 -7.79 -20.85
C ASP A 185 -6.71 -7.16 -20.77
N ASP A 186 -5.69 -8.00 -20.86
CA ASP A 186 -4.29 -7.56 -20.73
C ASP A 186 -3.87 -6.59 -21.85
N GLU A 187 -4.37 -6.79 -23.08
CA GLU A 187 -4.12 -5.85 -24.20
C GLU A 187 -4.70 -4.46 -23.91
N THR A 188 -5.91 -4.39 -23.35
CA THR A 188 -6.57 -3.14 -22.96
C THR A 188 -5.76 -2.44 -21.87
N LYS A 189 -5.27 -3.18 -20.87
CA LYS A 189 -4.44 -2.62 -19.79
C LYS A 189 -3.13 -2.05 -20.34
N GLU A 190 -2.41 -2.82 -21.15
CA GLU A 190 -1.16 -2.37 -21.78
C GLU A 190 -1.38 -1.10 -22.64
N TYR A 191 -2.50 -1.02 -23.35
CA TYR A 191 -2.85 0.16 -24.15
C TYR A 191 -3.02 1.42 -23.30
N TRP A 192 -3.65 1.31 -22.12
CA TRP A 192 -3.90 2.44 -21.22
C TRP A 192 -2.67 2.82 -20.39
N ASP A 193 -1.86 1.84 -20.00
CA ASP A 193 -0.64 2.02 -19.22
C ASP A 193 0.56 2.46 -20.06
N ARG A 194 0.46 2.42 -21.39
CA ARG A 194 1.55 2.85 -22.28
C ARG A 194 1.98 4.28 -21.97
N ASP A 195 3.30 4.46 -21.92
CA ASP A 195 3.90 5.77 -21.74
C ASP A 195 3.83 6.59 -23.03
N VAL A 196 3.23 7.78 -22.95
CA VAL A 196 3.27 8.80 -23.98
C VAL A 196 4.21 9.92 -23.54
N THR A 197 5.18 10.20 -24.40
CA THR A 197 6.11 11.31 -24.21
C THR A 197 5.59 12.52 -24.95
N THR A 198 5.31 13.61 -24.24
CA THR A 198 4.98 14.91 -24.84
C THR A 198 5.99 15.94 -24.37
N GLY A 199 6.98 16.24 -25.22
CA GLY A 199 8.09 17.12 -24.86
C GLY A 199 8.96 16.52 -23.75
N ARG A 200 9.08 17.21 -22.61
CA ARG A 200 9.89 16.78 -21.44
C ARG A 200 9.11 15.93 -20.43
N LEU A 201 7.82 15.70 -20.66
CA LEU A 201 6.93 15.02 -19.72
C LEU A 201 6.60 13.63 -20.22
N LYS A 202 6.71 12.64 -19.33
CA LYS A 202 6.36 11.24 -19.53
C LYS A 202 5.09 10.97 -18.72
N ARG A 203 4.03 10.47 -19.37
CA ARG A 203 2.73 10.20 -18.74
C ARG A 203 2.12 8.93 -19.33
N THR A 204 1.28 8.24 -18.57
CA THR A 204 0.48 7.14 -19.09
C THR A 204 -0.62 7.66 -20.01
N PHE A 205 -1.06 6.84 -20.95
CA PHE A 205 -2.10 7.22 -21.90
C PHE A 205 -3.46 7.46 -21.22
N ILE A 206 -3.75 6.71 -20.15
CA ILE A 206 -4.96 6.89 -19.34
C ILE A 206 -5.02 8.28 -18.68
N ASP A 207 -3.90 8.81 -18.19
CA ASP A 207 -3.84 10.17 -17.63
C ASP A 207 -4.09 11.25 -18.70
N LEU A 208 -3.62 11.03 -19.93
CA LEU A 208 -3.88 11.93 -21.05
C LEU A 208 -5.37 11.93 -21.42
N PHE A 209 -6.01 10.76 -21.38
CA PHE A 209 -7.44 10.64 -21.59
C PHE A 209 -8.22 11.44 -20.55
N PHE A 210 -7.97 11.23 -19.25
CA PHE A 210 -8.66 11.98 -18.20
C PHE A 210 -8.38 13.48 -18.28
N PHE A 211 -7.15 13.89 -18.63
CA PHE A 211 -6.88 15.30 -18.87
C PHE A 211 -7.78 15.88 -19.97
N SER A 212 -7.81 15.21 -21.13
CA SER A 212 -8.58 15.64 -22.29
C SER A 212 -10.09 15.61 -22.02
N PHE A 213 -10.56 14.59 -21.30
CA PHE A 213 -11.95 14.47 -20.90
C PHE A 213 -12.39 15.64 -20.02
N LEU A 214 -11.58 16.01 -19.02
CA LEU A 214 -11.88 17.18 -18.20
C LEU A 214 -11.90 18.46 -19.04
N GLN A 215 -10.94 18.65 -19.95
CA GLN A 215 -10.93 19.83 -20.83
C GLN A 215 -12.20 19.94 -21.70
N ILE A 216 -12.75 18.82 -22.15
CA ILE A 216 -14.01 18.80 -22.88
C ILE A 216 -15.17 19.16 -21.95
N LYS A 217 -15.22 18.55 -20.75
CA LYS A 217 -16.30 18.75 -19.79
C LYS A 217 -16.39 20.17 -19.26
N ILE A 218 -15.27 20.83 -18.96
CA ILE A 218 -15.29 22.22 -18.50
C ILE A 218 -15.80 23.19 -19.58
N GLN A 219 -15.70 22.83 -20.86
CA GLN A 219 -16.20 23.65 -21.97
C GLN A 219 -17.67 23.40 -22.32
N ASP A 220 -18.27 22.34 -21.77
CA ASP A 220 -19.68 22.05 -21.94
C ASP A 220 -20.54 23.13 -21.26
N SER A 221 -21.37 23.81 -22.04
CA SER A 221 -22.22 24.91 -21.58
C SER A 221 -23.24 24.49 -20.51
N THR A 222 -23.52 23.20 -20.39
CA THR A 222 -24.47 22.64 -19.42
C THR A 222 -24.01 22.88 -17.98
N PHE A 223 -22.71 22.73 -17.71
CA PHE A 223 -22.13 22.86 -16.37
C PHE A 223 -21.79 24.31 -15.99
N LYS A 224 -21.86 25.25 -16.93
CA LYS A 224 -21.63 26.70 -16.72
C LYS A 224 -20.37 27.03 -15.91
N VAL A 225 -19.27 26.31 -16.16
CA VAL A 225 -17.98 26.56 -15.50
C VAL A 225 -17.50 27.98 -15.80
N ASN A 226 -17.11 28.73 -14.77
CA ASN A 226 -16.63 30.10 -14.94
C ASN A 226 -15.22 30.13 -15.57
N THR A 227 -14.82 31.30 -16.08
CA THR A 227 -13.55 31.45 -16.80
C THR A 227 -12.32 31.21 -15.93
N ASP A 228 -12.36 31.64 -14.66
CA ASP A 228 -11.24 31.46 -13.73
C ASP A 228 -11.00 29.98 -13.39
N ASP A 229 -12.08 29.22 -13.25
CA ASP A 229 -12.05 27.80 -12.96
C ASP A 229 -11.66 26.97 -14.17
N LYS A 230 -12.08 27.38 -15.38
CA LYS A 230 -11.56 26.80 -16.62
C LYS A 230 -10.03 26.90 -16.68
N LEU A 231 -9.48 28.09 -16.39
CA LEU A 231 -8.03 28.31 -16.37
C LEU A 231 -7.33 27.51 -15.27
N ALA A 232 -7.97 27.34 -14.11
CA ALA A 232 -7.45 26.51 -13.03
C ALA A 232 -7.41 25.02 -13.41
N PHE A 233 -8.50 24.50 -14.00
CA PHE A 233 -8.64 23.09 -14.40
C PHE A 233 -7.80 22.69 -15.62
N SER A 234 -7.33 23.65 -16.42
CA SER A 234 -6.38 23.39 -17.51
C SER A 234 -4.96 23.09 -17.05
N LYS A 235 -4.64 23.25 -15.75
CA LYS A 235 -3.31 22.94 -15.20
C LYS A 235 -3.16 21.45 -14.92
N VAL A 236 -2.14 20.83 -15.50
CA VAL A 236 -2.00 19.36 -15.44
C VAL A 236 -1.47 18.85 -14.10
N ASP A 237 -0.71 19.65 -13.35
CA ASP A 237 0.01 19.18 -12.16
C ASP A 237 -0.91 18.79 -10.99
N LYS A 238 -2.21 19.17 -11.07
CA LYS A 238 -3.24 18.89 -10.05
C LYS A 238 -4.55 18.41 -10.69
N LEU A 239 -4.45 17.47 -11.63
CA LEU A 239 -5.60 17.00 -12.38
C LEU A 239 -6.67 16.35 -11.48
N PHE A 240 -6.28 15.51 -10.51
CA PHE A 240 -7.20 14.89 -9.56
C PHE A 240 -7.97 15.94 -8.71
N ASP A 241 -7.26 16.91 -8.15
CA ASP A 241 -7.90 18.01 -7.39
C ASP A 241 -8.87 18.81 -8.26
N SER A 242 -8.51 19.01 -9.54
CA SER A 242 -9.36 19.69 -10.52
C SER A 242 -10.66 18.93 -10.76
N TYR A 243 -10.60 17.60 -10.86
CA TYR A 243 -11.79 16.76 -10.92
C TYR A 243 -12.65 16.85 -9.67
N LYS A 244 -12.06 16.71 -8.48
CA LYS A 244 -12.81 16.82 -7.21
C LYS A 244 -13.55 18.14 -7.11
N ARG A 245 -12.85 19.23 -7.41
CA ARG A 245 -13.43 20.58 -7.39
C ARG A 245 -14.51 20.75 -8.46
N TYR A 246 -14.28 20.26 -9.67
CA TYR A 246 -15.26 20.29 -10.74
C TYR A 246 -16.56 19.56 -10.34
N ILE A 247 -16.46 18.36 -9.79
CA ILE A 247 -17.61 17.55 -9.37
C ILE A 247 -18.39 18.26 -8.26
N LYS A 248 -17.67 18.74 -7.24
CA LYS A 248 -18.26 19.42 -6.09
C LYS A 248 -18.97 20.71 -6.49
N ASP A 249 -18.31 21.55 -7.28
CA ASP A 249 -18.78 22.91 -7.54
C ASP A 249 -19.76 22.97 -8.73
N TYR A 250 -19.72 21.98 -9.64
CA TYR A 250 -20.46 22.04 -10.92
C TYR A 250 -21.32 20.81 -11.25
N CYS A 251 -21.09 19.64 -10.61
CA CYS A 251 -21.88 18.43 -10.87
C CYS A 251 -22.92 18.13 -9.77
N GLY A 252 -23.06 18.99 -8.76
CA GLY A 252 -24.06 18.82 -7.70
C GLY A 252 -23.58 18.03 -6.48
N GLY A 253 -22.29 17.66 -6.41
CA GLY A 253 -21.64 17.23 -5.18
C GLY A 253 -21.98 15.84 -4.62
N ASP A 254 -22.81 15.04 -5.29
CA ASP A 254 -23.18 13.72 -4.79
C ASP A 254 -22.37 12.60 -5.47
N ASN A 255 -21.80 11.72 -4.63
CA ASN A 255 -21.38 10.37 -5.00
C ASN A 255 -22.62 9.49 -5.24
#